data_AF-A0A534LJT6-F1
#
_entry.id   AF-A0A534LJT6-F1
#
_cell.length_a   1.000
_cell.length_b   1.000
_cell.length_c   1.000
_cell.angle_alpha   90.00
_cell.angle_beta   90.00
_cell.angle_gamma   90.00
#
_symmetry.space_group_name_H-M   'P 1'
#
loop_
_entity.id
_entity.type
_entity.pdbx_description
1 polymer ?
#
loop_
_entity_poly.entity_id
_entity_poly.type
_entity_poly.pdbx_seq_one_letter_code
_entity_poly.pdbx_strand_id
1 'polypeptide(L)' 'MNWGAIEIVPTNASKPGILAGVTSIIAQAGISVRQVIMDDPEIVDDPHGFIVTEAPVPERLLPMIKQVDGVKSVVLH' A
#
# COMPACT_ATOMS: atom_id res chain seq x y z
N MET A 1 -5.43 -14.04 -14.88
CA MET A 1 -5.58 -13.88 -13.42
C MET A 1 -6.06 -12.46 -13.16
N ASN A 2 -6.99 -12.23 -12.23
CA ASN A 2 -7.59 -10.91 -11.99
C ASN A 2 -6.98 -10.27 -10.74
N TRP A 3 -5.67 -10.03 -10.74
CA TRP A 3 -4.97 -9.45 -9.58
C TRP A 3 -5.04 -7.93 -9.62
N GLY A 4 -4.83 -7.30 -8.46
CA GLY A 4 -4.58 -5.87 -8.38
C GLY A 4 -3.17 -5.61 -7.87
N ALA A 5 -2.62 -4.44 -8.17
CA ALA A 5 -1.44 -3.93 -7.51
C ALA A 5 -1.68 -2.49 -7.04
N ILE A 6 -1.15 -2.17 -5.88
CA ILE A 6 -1.10 -0.79 -5.39
C ILE A 6 0.34 -0.44 -5.04
N GLU A 7 0.72 0.78 -5.38
CA GLU A 7 1.97 1.39 -4.99
C GLU A 7 1.70 2.40 -3.88
N ILE A 8 2.46 2.31 -2.80
CA ILE A 8 2.43 3.20 -1.66
C ILE A 8 3.70 4.03 -1.68
N VAL A 9 3.52 5.34 -1.79
CA VAL A 9 4.60 6.31 -1.63
C VAL A 9 4.50 6.84 -0.20
N PRO A 10 5.46 6.53 0.69
CA PRO A 10 5.46 7.01 2.05
C PRO A 10 5.92 8.47 2.15
N THR A 11 5.54 9.18 3.20
CA THR A 11 6.16 10.48 3.56
C THR A 11 7.52 10.28 4.24
N ASN A 12 7.65 9.19 4.99
CA ASN A 12 8.87 8.68 5.60
C ASN A 12 8.72 7.15 5.71
N ALA A 13 9.52 6.39 4.95
CA ALA A 13 9.43 4.94 4.90
C ALA A 13 9.80 4.24 6.22
N SER A 14 10.59 4.88 7.09
CA SER A 14 10.92 4.34 8.42
C SER A 14 9.82 4.58 9.45
N LYS A 15 8.73 5.26 9.08
CA LYS A 15 7.61 5.52 9.99
C LYS A 15 6.82 4.23 10.26
N PRO A 16 6.60 3.86 11.53
CA PRO A 16 5.80 2.68 11.85
C PRO A 16 4.33 2.89 11.49
N GLY A 17 3.66 1.79 11.10
CA GLY A 17 2.21 1.74 10.94
C GLY A 17 1.68 1.93 9.53
N ILE A 18 2.49 2.38 8.57
CA ILE A 18 2.07 2.58 7.17
C ILE A 18 1.51 1.27 6.58
N LEU A 19 2.34 0.22 6.56
CA LEU A 19 1.94 -1.06 5.99
C LEU A 19 0.74 -1.68 6.72
N ALA A 20 0.73 -1.59 8.06
CA ALA A 20 -0.37 -2.11 8.88
C ALA A 20 -1.70 -1.40 8.59
N GLY A 21 -1.69 -0.08 8.46
CA GLY A 21 -2.88 0.72 8.14
C GLY A 21 -3.42 0.40 6.76
N VAL A 22 -2.55 0.37 5.75
CA VAL A 22 -2.94 0.07 4.36
C VAL A 22 -3.50 -1.35 4.24
N THR A 23 -2.79 -2.35 4.75
CA THR A 23 -3.23 -3.75 4.67
C THR A 23 -4.50 -4.02 5.47
N SER A 24 -4.72 -3.30 6.58
CA SER A 24 -5.98 -3.38 7.34
C SER A 24 -7.18 -2.90 6.52
N ILE A 25 -7.05 -1.83 5.73
CA ILE A 25 -8.12 -1.32 4.86
C ILE A 25 -8.45 -2.34 3.77
N ILE A 26 -7.42 -2.92 3.14
CA ILE A 26 -7.59 -3.95 2.10
C ILE A 26 -8.29 -5.19 2.69
N ALA A 27 -7.86 -5.64 3.87
CA ALA A 27 -8.46 -6.78 4.56
C ALA A 27 -9.91 -6.53 4.97
N GLN A 28 -10.24 -5.33 5.46
CA GLN A 28 -11.61 -4.93 5.78
C GLN A 28 -12.52 -4.90 4.55
N ALA A 29 -11.96 -4.68 3.35
CA ALA A 29 -12.68 -4.79 2.09
C ALA A 29 -12.86 -6.25 1.62
N GLY A 30 -12.39 -7.24 2.38
CA GLY A 30 -12.46 -8.66 2.06
C GLY A 30 -11.48 -9.11 0.98
N ILE A 31 -10.43 -8.32 0.72
CA ILE A 31 -9.44 -8.60 -0.32
C ILE A 31 -8.20 -9.17 0.36
N SER A 32 -7.76 -10.35 -0.10
CA SER A 32 -6.53 -10.96 0.42
C SER A 32 -5.29 -10.41 -0.29
N VAL A 33 -4.22 -10.23 0.46
CA VAL A 33 -2.91 -9.80 -0.02
C VAL A 33 -2.09 -11.02 -0.39
N ARG A 34 -1.53 -11.03 -1.60
CA ARG A 34 -0.63 -12.09 -2.08
C ARG A 34 0.82 -11.80 -1.74
N GLN A 35 1.21 -10.53 -1.89
CA GLN A 35 2.59 -10.13 -1.76
C GLN A 35 2.68 -8.68 -1.30
N VAL A 36 3.70 -8.40 -0.50
CA VAL A 36 4.13 -7.06 -0.13
C VAL A 36 5.62 -6.97 -0.41
N ILE A 37 6.03 -5.93 -1.13
CA ILE A 37 7.43 -5.58 -1.40
C ILE A 37 7.61 -4.15 -0.90
N MET A 38 8.66 -3.91 -0.13
CA MET A 38 9.02 -2.57 0.34
C MET A 38 10.49 -2.36 0.01
N ASP A 39 10.81 -1.18 -0.51
CA ASP A 39 12.19 -0.72 -0.59
C ASP A 39 12.75 -0.47 0.81
N ASP A 40 14.05 -0.71 0.95
CA ASP A 40 14.77 -0.40 2.17
C ASP A 40 15.14 1.09 2.19
N PRO A 41 14.66 1.88 3.17
CA PRO A 41 14.92 3.32 3.25
C PRO A 41 16.38 3.67 3.55
N GLU A 42 17.21 2.72 4.00
CA GLU A 42 18.65 2.94 4.19
C GLU A 42 19.44 2.73 2.88
N ILE A 43 18.80 2.15 1.86
CA ILE A 43 19.45 1.77 0.59
C ILE A 43 18.89 2.58 -0.59
N VAL A 44 17.60 2.94 -0.55
CA VAL A 44 16.88 3.60 -1.65
C VAL A 44 16.52 5.03 -1.26
N ASP A 45 16.88 6.01 -2.11
CA ASP A 45 16.67 7.44 -1.85
C ASP A 45 15.19 7.86 -1.82
N ASP A 46 14.34 7.25 -2.65
CA ASP A 46 12.89 7.48 -2.70
C ASP A 46 12.17 6.13 -2.55
N PRO A 47 12.11 5.56 -1.34
CA PRO A 47 11.67 4.19 -1.10
C PRO A 47 10.16 4.05 -1.27
N HIS A 48 9.72 3.12 -2.11
CA HIS A 48 8.33 2.84 -2.40
C HIS A 48 7.92 1.45 -1.88
N GLY A 49 6.61 1.21 -1.83
CA GLY A 49 6.03 -0.08 -1.46
C GLY A 49 5.04 -0.57 -2.50
N PHE A 50 5.07 -1.86 -2.83
CA PHE A 50 4.07 -2.49 -3.69
C PHE A 50 3.32 -3.58 -2.93
N ILE A 51 1.99 -3.58 -3.06
CA ILE A 51 1.12 -4.61 -2.50
C ILE A 51 0.31 -5.22 -3.65
N VAL A 52 0.44 -6.54 -3.80
CA VAL A 52 -0.29 -7.33 -4.80
C VAL A 52 -1.46 -8.03 -4.13
N THR A 53 -2.66 -7.91 -4.71
CA THR A 53 -3.92 -8.40 -4.13
C THR A 53 -4.60 -9.47 -4.99
N GLU A 54 -5.46 -10.27 -4.37
CA GLU A 54 -6.20 -11.35 -5.04
C GLU A 54 -7.20 -10.87 -6.10
N ALA A 55 -7.65 -9.63 -5.96
CA ALA A 55 -8.60 -8.93 -6.82
C ALA A 55 -8.15 -7.47 -7.01
N PRO A 56 -8.61 -6.77 -8.06
CA PRO A 56 -8.35 -5.34 -8.23
C PRO A 56 -8.82 -4.56 -6.99
N VAL A 57 -7.99 -3.63 -6.52
CA VAL A 57 -8.34 -2.77 -5.38
C VAL A 57 -9.36 -1.73 -5.86
N PRO A 58 -10.56 -1.67 -5.27
CA PRO A 58 -11.56 -0.70 -5.68
C PRO A 58 -11.12 0.74 -5.43
N GLU A 59 -11.32 1.63 -6.40
CA GLU A 59 -10.94 3.05 -6.31
C GLU A 59 -11.52 3.76 -5.08
N ARG A 60 -12.69 3.33 -4.61
CA ARG A 60 -13.32 3.85 -3.38
C ARG A 60 -12.45 3.71 -2.12
N LEU A 61 -11.45 2.81 -2.12
CA LEU A 61 -10.54 2.61 -0.99
C LEU A 61 -9.38 3.62 -1.00
N LEU A 62 -9.08 4.29 -2.12
CA LEU A 62 -7.97 5.23 -2.24
C LEU A 62 -8.02 6.38 -1.25
N PRO A 63 -9.17 7.05 -1.00
CA PRO A 63 -9.24 8.10 0.00
C PRO A 63 -8.92 7.60 1.41
N MET A 64 -9.36 6.39 1.76
CA MET A 64 -9.08 5.78 3.06
C MET A 64 -7.60 5.45 3.20
N ILE A 65 -6.99 4.86 2.16
CA ILE A 65 -5.55 4.53 2.14
C ILE A 65 -4.72 5.81 2.27
N LYS A 66 -5.10 6.89 1.59
CA LYS A 66 -4.41 8.19 1.66
C LYS A 66 -4.55 8.87 3.03
N GLN A 67 -5.54 8.50 3.83
CA GLN A 67 -5.70 8.99 5.21
C GLN A 67 -4.82 8.25 6.22
N VAL A 68 -4.20 7.13 5.83
CA VAL A 68 -3.24 6.43 6.69
C VAL A 68 -2.05 7.35 6.95
N ASP A 69 -1.78 7.61 8.22
CA ASP A 69 -0.68 8.46 8.63
C ASP A 69 0.66 7.90 8.13
N GLY A 70 1.38 8.70 7.34
CA GLY A 70 2.61 8.30 6.66
C GLY A 70 2.46 7.96 5.18
N VAL A 71 1.25 7.92 4.62
CA VAL A 71 1.02 7.76 3.16
C VAL A 71 1.04 9.13 2.48
N LYS A 72 2.02 9.37 1.61
CA LYS A 72 2.12 10.57 0.77
C LYS A 72 1.22 10.45 -0.46
N SER A 73 1.29 9.31 -1.13
CA SER A 73 0.53 9.00 -2.34
C SER A 73 0.24 7.51 -2.44
N VAL A 74 -0.79 7.18 -3.22
CA VAL A 74 -1.15 5.82 -3.60
C VAL A 74 -1.45 5.79 -5.09
N VAL A 75 -0.94 4.78 -5.81
CA VAL A 75 -1.18 4.56 -7.24
C VAL A 75 -1.77 3.17 -7.43
N LEU A 76 -2.79 3.04 -8.27
CA LEU A 76 -3.36 1.75 -8.68
C LEU A 76 -2.68 1.29 -9.97
N HIS A 77 -2.39 -0.01 -10.04
CA HIS A 77 -1.84 -0.70 -11.20
C HIS A 77 -2.73 -1.89 -11.60
#